data_AF-A0A7X8LJF4-F1
#
_entry.id   AF-A0A7X8LJF4-F1
#
_cell.length_a   1.000
_cell.length_b   1.000
_cell.length_c   1.000
_cell.angle_alpha   90.00
_cell.angle_beta   90.00
_cell.angle_gamma   90.00
#
_symmetry.space_group_name_H-M   'P 1'
#
loop_
_entity.id
_entity.type
_entity.pdbx_description
1 polymer ?
#
loop_
_entity_poly.entity_id
_entity_poly.type
_entity_poly.pdbx_seq_one_letter_code
_entity_poly.pdbx_strand_id
1 'polypeptide(L)'
;MDDREPEHFLELFRAAGAVKVSRVRLKVGDFEVNRRWVFERKTITDLCMSLIDGRLFSQTLRMLQTDKHQVMILQGSTSDAASVNVSREALSGALITINVFSISPLCGLSMRLKL
;
A
#
# COMPACT_ATOMS: atom_id res chain seq x y z
N MET A 1 13.57 -0.65 4.20
CA MET A 1 12.89 -0.22 2.96
C MET A 1 13.32 -1.15 1.86
N ASP A 2 12.38 -1.56 1.02
CA ASP A 2 12.68 -2.35 -0.17
C ASP A 2 13.65 -1.59 -1.08
N ASP A 3 14.65 -2.28 -1.64
CA ASP A 3 15.66 -1.67 -2.50
C ASP A 3 15.09 -1.13 -3.83
N ARG A 4 13.90 -1.58 -4.24
CA ARG A 4 13.16 -1.06 -5.41
C ARG A 4 12.52 0.31 -5.16
N GLU A 5 12.37 0.74 -3.90
CA GLU A 5 11.81 2.05 -3.60
C GLU A 5 12.84 3.19 -3.82
N PRO A 6 12.38 4.39 -4.22
CA PRO A 6 13.23 5.56 -4.40
C PRO A 6 14.07 5.91 -3.17
N GLU A 7 15.32 6.30 -3.41
CA GLU A 7 16.29 6.61 -2.34
C GLU A 7 15.84 7.75 -1.41
N HIS A 8 15.09 8.72 -1.95
CA HIS A 8 14.60 9.87 -1.18
C HIS A 8 13.75 9.46 0.04
N PHE A 9 13.10 8.30 0.02
CA PHE A 9 12.38 7.80 1.20
C PHE A 9 13.31 7.57 2.41
N LEU A 10 14.60 7.26 2.20
CA LEU A 10 15.56 7.18 3.30
C LEU A 10 15.71 8.51 4.03
N GLU A 11 15.77 9.60 3.28
CA GLU A 11 15.87 10.95 3.82
C GLU A 11 14.60 11.32 4.58
N LEU A 12 13.43 11.02 4.00
CA LEU A 12 12.14 11.23 4.66
C LEU A 12 12.03 10.46 5.98
N PHE A 13 12.44 9.19 6.02
CA PHE A 13 12.41 8.41 7.25
C PHE A 13 13.37 8.96 8.31
N ARG A 14 14.58 9.37 7.92
CA ARG A 14 15.55 10.00 8.85
C ARG A 14 15.01 11.32 9.39
N ALA A 15 14.44 12.17 8.52
CA ALA A 15 13.81 13.43 8.92
C ALA A 15 12.61 13.22 9.87
N ALA A 16 11.87 12.12 9.68
CA ALA A 16 10.79 11.71 10.58
C ALA A 16 11.28 11.07 11.90
N GLY A 17 12.59 11.01 12.15
CA GLY A 17 13.19 10.53 13.40
C GLY A 17 13.57 9.04 13.42
N ALA A 18 13.60 8.36 12.27
CA ALA A 18 14.04 6.97 12.23
C ALA A 18 15.54 6.85 12.54
N VAL A 19 15.86 6.19 13.65
CA VAL A 19 17.24 6.01 14.16
C VAL A 19 18.09 5.12 13.23
N LYS A 20 17.48 4.08 12.64
CA LYS A 20 18.15 3.15 11.73
C LYS A 20 17.28 2.88 10.53
N VAL A 21 17.81 3.19 9.34
CA VAL A 21 17.14 2.95 8.06
C VAL A 21 18.13 2.25 7.13
N SER A 22 17.70 1.14 6.52
CA SER A 22 18.49 0.38 5.56
C SER A 22 17.66 0.00 4.33
N ARG A 23 18.34 -0.09 3.18
CA ARG A 23 17.80 -0.65 1.93
C ARG A 23 18.14 -2.13 1.87
N VAL A 24 17.14 -2.96 1.68
CA VAL A 24 17.26 -4.41 1.58
C VAL A 24 16.18 -4.92 0.63
N ARG A 25 16.42 -6.05 -0.04
CA ARG A 25 15.34 -6.71 -0.80
C ARG A 25 14.32 -7.30 0.17
N LEU A 26 13.08 -6.80 0.17
CA LEU A 26 12.00 -7.39 0.94
C LEU A 26 11.30 -8.47 0.10
N LYS A 27 10.91 -9.57 0.77
CA LYS A 27 10.08 -10.61 0.14
C LYS A 27 8.64 -10.14 -0.08
N VAL A 28 8.14 -9.29 0.81
CA VAL A 28 6.77 -8.75 0.85
C VAL A 28 6.81 -7.33 1.41
N GLY A 29 5.99 -6.43 0.86
CA GLY A 29 5.91 -5.03 1.28
C GLY A 29 7.01 -4.15 0.70
N ASP A 30 6.80 -2.85 0.81
CA ASP A 30 7.74 -1.80 0.39
C ASP A 30 8.53 -1.27 1.60
N PHE A 31 7.93 -1.27 2.79
CA PHE A 31 8.61 -0.89 4.02
C PHE A 31 8.40 -1.92 5.14
N GLU A 32 9.40 -2.08 5.99
CA GLU A 32 9.31 -2.87 7.21
C GLU A 32 9.78 -2.02 8.39
N VAL A 33 9.02 -2.02 9.48
CA VAL A 33 9.33 -1.27 10.70
C VAL A 33 9.40 -2.22 11.89
N ASN A 34 10.53 -2.19 12.60
CA ASN A 34 10.79 -2.95 13.83
C ASN A 34 10.54 -4.46 13.73
N ARG A 35 10.62 -5.05 12.53
CA ARG A 35 10.26 -6.45 12.24
C ARG A 35 8.84 -6.84 12.67
N ARG A 36 7.98 -5.86 12.94
CA ARG A 36 6.61 -6.04 13.45
C ARG A 36 5.56 -5.51 12.49
N TRP A 37 5.93 -4.57 11.64
CA TRP A 37 5.03 -3.93 10.69
C TRP A 37 5.58 -4.07 9.28
N VAL A 38 4.70 -4.39 8.34
CA VAL A 38 4.98 -4.35 6.90
C VAL A 38 4.01 -3.38 6.24
N PHE A 39 4.54 -2.47 5.45
CA PHE A 39 3.78 -1.47 4.73
C PHE A 39 3.88 -1.75 3.24
N GLU A 40 2.74 -1.71 2.55
CA GLU A 40 2.66 -1.68 1.09
C GLU A 40 2.19 -0.30 0.68
N ARG A 41 2.93 0.38 -0.19
CA ARG A 41 2.57 1.66 -0.76
C ARG A 41 2.02 1.42 -2.15
N LYS A 42 0.80 1.89 -2.44
CA LYS A 42 0.19 1.71 -3.75
C LYS A 42 -0.44 3.02 -4.23
N THR A 43 -0.14 3.42 -5.45
CA THR A 43 -0.86 4.55 -6.05
C THR A 43 -2.27 4.11 -6.42
N ILE A 44 -3.21 5.06 -6.57
CA ILE A 44 -4.56 4.74 -7.06
C ILE A 44 -4.52 4.10 -8.45
N THR A 45 -3.64 4.57 -9.33
CA THR A 45 -3.45 3.99 -10.66
C THR A 45 -2.94 2.54 -10.57
N ASP A 46 -1.91 2.27 -9.75
CA ASP A 46 -1.40 0.91 -9.54
C ASP A 46 -2.43 0.00 -8.91
N LEU A 47 -3.25 0.53 -7.98
CA LEU A 47 -4.36 -0.20 -7.38
C LEU A 47 -5.37 -0.63 -8.45
N CYS A 48 -5.83 0.30 -9.30
CA CYS A 48 -6.74 0.00 -10.40
C CYS A 48 -6.14 -1.02 -11.39
N MET A 49 -4.88 -0.85 -11.79
CA MET A 49 -4.20 -1.81 -12.68
C MET A 49 -4.05 -3.19 -12.03
N SER A 50 -3.69 -3.24 -10.74
CA SER A 50 -3.59 -4.51 -10.02
C SER A 50 -4.94 -5.21 -9.83
N LEU A 51 -6.03 -4.45 -9.77
CA LEU A 51 -7.39 -4.99 -9.74
C LEU A 51 -7.76 -5.58 -11.10
N ILE A 52 -7.52 -4.85 -12.20
CA ILE A 52 -7.75 -5.33 -13.57
C ILE A 52 -6.96 -6.62 -13.84
N ASP A 53 -5.68 -6.64 -13.46
CA ASP A 53 -4.80 -7.79 -13.66
C ASP A 53 -5.06 -8.95 -12.69
N GLY A 54 -5.98 -8.79 -11.72
CA GLY A 54 -6.25 -9.77 -10.67
C GLY A 54 -5.12 -9.94 -9.64
N ARG A 55 -4.04 -9.16 -9.73
CA ARG A 55 -2.86 -9.25 -8.86
C ARG A 55 -3.12 -8.71 -7.46
N LEU A 56 -4.07 -7.79 -7.29
CA LEU A 56 -4.34 -7.11 -6.03
C LEU A 56 -4.56 -8.08 -4.87
N PHE A 57 -5.46 -9.04 -5.02
CA PHE A 57 -5.78 -9.98 -3.95
C PHE A 57 -4.62 -10.94 -3.64
N SER A 58 -3.87 -11.37 -4.66
CA SER A 58 -2.68 -12.21 -4.45
C SER A 58 -1.59 -11.49 -3.66
N GLN A 59 -1.41 -10.19 -3.89
CA GLN A 59 -0.49 -9.36 -3.12
C GLN A 59 -0.94 -9.25 -1.66
N THR A 60 -2.22 -8.93 -1.44
CA THR A 60 -2.82 -8.86 -0.11
C THR A 60 -2.68 -10.17 0.65
N LEU A 61 -2.99 -11.32 0.04
CA LEU A 61 -2.85 -12.64 0.66
C LEU A 61 -1.40 -12.93 1.08
N ARG A 62 -0.40 -12.58 0.25
CA ARG A 62 1.02 -12.73 0.64
C ARG A 62 1.40 -11.88 1.84
N MET A 63 0.82 -10.69 1.98
CA MET A 63 1.02 -9.86 3.18
C MET A 63 0.39 -10.50 4.42
N LEU A 64 -0.82 -11.05 4.29
CA LEU A 64 -1.54 -11.72 5.39
C LEU A 64 -0.87 -13.01 5.87
N GLN A 65 -0.06 -13.65 5.02
CA GLN A 65 0.74 -14.82 5.38
C GLN A 65 1.98 -14.49 6.22
N THR A 66 2.29 -13.20 6.42
CA THR A 66 3.38 -12.79 7.31
C THR A 66 2.93 -12.78 8.77
N ASP A 67 3.89 -12.91 9.69
CA ASP A 67 3.70 -12.80 11.14
C ASP A 67 3.66 -11.34 11.65
N LYS A 68 3.55 -10.38 10.73
CA LYS A 68 3.65 -8.94 11.01
C LYS A 68 2.29 -8.27 10.88
N HIS A 69 2.13 -7.11 11.50
CA HIS A 69 1.00 -6.24 11.21
C HIS A 69 1.17 -5.61 9.82
N GLN A 70 0.14 -5.72 8.98
CA GLN A 70 0.14 -5.18 7.63
C GLN A 70 -0.48 -3.79 7.60
N VAL A 71 0.06 -2.89 6.77
CA VAL A 71 -0.50 -1.55 6.49
C VAL A 71 -0.49 -1.31 4.98
N MET A 72 -1.63 -0.92 4.40
CA MET A 72 -1.69 -0.43 3.02
C MET A 72 -1.76 1.10 3.03
N ILE A 73 -0.79 1.74 2.39
CA ILE A 73 -0.76 3.19 2.16
C ILE A 73 -1.23 3.45 0.74
N LEU A 74 -2.40 4.08 0.60
CA LEU A 74 -2.90 4.52 -0.69
C LEU A 74 -2.52 5.97 -0.95
N GLN A 75 -1.87 6.21 -2.08
CA GLN A 75 -1.46 7.54 -2.53
C GLN A 75 -2.18 7.93 -3.80
N GLY A 76 -2.69 9.16 -3.82
CA GLY A 76 -3.37 9.75 -4.95
C GLY A 76 -4.78 10.22 -4.60
N SER A 77 -5.48 10.65 -5.63
CA SER A 77 -6.78 11.28 -5.60
C SER A 77 -7.79 10.47 -6.42
N THR A 78 -9.08 10.76 -6.24
CA THR A 78 -10.13 10.14 -7.07
C THR A 78 -10.06 10.56 -8.53
N SER A 79 -9.44 11.69 -8.86
CA SER A 79 -9.16 12.08 -10.25
C SER A 79 -8.17 11.14 -10.92
N ASP A 80 -7.22 10.58 -10.17
CA ASP A 80 -6.25 9.63 -10.72
C ASP A 80 -6.95 8.33 -11.13
N ALA A 81 -8.00 7.92 -10.40
CA ALA A 81 -8.83 6.78 -10.76
C ALA A 81 -9.59 6.99 -12.08
N ALA A 82 -10.00 8.22 -12.41
CA ALA A 82 -10.76 8.50 -13.63
C ALA A 82 -9.97 8.25 -14.91
N SER A 83 -8.62 8.25 -14.82
CA SER A 83 -7.74 7.90 -15.94
C SER A 83 -7.68 6.39 -16.22
N VAL A 84 -8.19 5.56 -15.30
CA VAL A 84 -8.19 4.11 -15.41
C VAL A 84 -9.63 3.63 -15.54
N ASN A 85 -9.93 2.79 -16.54
CA ASN A 85 -11.29 2.35 -16.86
C ASN A 85 -11.83 1.32 -15.84
N VAL A 86 -11.87 1.67 -14.56
CA VAL A 86 -12.37 0.88 -13.45
C VAL A 86 -13.58 1.58 -12.85
N SER A 87 -14.70 0.87 -12.71
CA SER A 87 -15.89 1.44 -12.11
C SER A 87 -15.68 1.75 -10.63
N ARG A 88 -16.40 2.73 -10.11
CA ARG A 88 -16.36 3.10 -8.69
C ARG A 88 -16.73 1.91 -7.81
N GLU A 89 -17.70 1.11 -8.22
CA GLU A 89 -18.22 -0.05 -7.49
C GLU A 89 -17.15 -1.14 -7.39
N ALA A 90 -16.42 -1.39 -8.49
CA ALA A 90 -15.32 -2.35 -8.48
C ALA A 90 -14.20 -1.92 -7.53
N LEU A 91 -13.84 -0.62 -7.55
CA LEU A 91 -12.84 -0.07 -6.65
C LEU A 91 -13.30 -0.12 -5.19
N SER A 92 -14.54 0.30 -4.90
CA SER A 92 -15.13 0.25 -3.57
C SER A 92 -15.19 -1.19 -3.03
N GLY A 93 -15.62 -2.15 -3.85
CA GLY A 93 -15.65 -3.56 -3.48
C GLY A 93 -14.25 -4.07 -3.12
N ALA A 94 -13.25 -3.78 -3.95
CA ALA A 94 -11.87 -4.16 -3.67
C ALA A 94 -11.34 -3.56 -2.34
N LEU A 95 -11.60 -2.27 -2.09
CA LEU A 95 -11.18 -1.61 -0.85
C LEU A 95 -11.88 -2.20 0.38
N ILE A 96 -13.19 -2.46 0.31
CA ILE A 96 -13.94 -3.11 1.38
C ILE A 96 -13.36 -4.49 1.65
N THR A 97 -13.15 -5.31 0.62
CA THR A 97 -12.54 -6.64 0.76
C THR A 97 -11.17 -6.54 1.42
N ILE A 98 -10.30 -5.64 0.97
CA ILE A 98 -8.97 -5.48 1.58
C ILE A 98 -9.07 -5.09 3.06
N ASN A 99 -9.95 -4.17 3.44
CA ASN A 99 -10.10 -3.73 4.84
C ASN A 99 -10.76 -4.78 5.74
N VAL A 100 -11.70 -5.57 5.21
CA VAL A 100 -12.37 -6.62 6.00
C VAL A 100 -11.43 -7.78 6.24
N PHE A 101 -10.65 -8.18 5.23
CA PHE A 101 -9.77 -9.35 5.32
C PHE A 101 -8.36 -9.02 5.82
N SER A 102 -7.89 -7.81 5.56
CA SER A 102 -6.65 -7.30 6.15
C SER A 102 -7.03 -6.42 7.29
N ILE A 103 -6.65 -6.78 8.52
CA ILE A 103 -6.87 -6.00 9.77
C ILE A 103 -5.96 -4.76 9.76
N SER A 104 -5.91 -4.07 8.63
CA SER A 104 -4.86 -3.17 8.22
C SER A 104 -5.45 -1.77 8.14
N PRO A 105 -4.99 -0.80 8.96
CA PRO A 105 -5.50 0.55 8.90
C PRO A 105 -5.10 1.17 7.55
N LEU A 106 -6.11 1.55 6.76
CA LEU A 106 -5.91 2.20 5.49
C LEU A 106 -5.65 3.69 5.73
N CYS A 107 -4.40 4.13 5.54
CA CYS A 107 -3.99 5.52 5.78
C CYS A 107 -4.04 6.30 4.46
N GLY A 108 -5.13 7.02 4.21
CA GLY A 108 -5.28 7.88 3.03
C GLY A 108 -4.75 9.30 3.32
N LEU A 109 -3.65 9.71 2.69
CA LEU A 109 -3.05 11.03 2.95
C LEU A 109 -3.72 12.20 2.21
N SER A 110 -4.70 11.95 1.35
CA SER A 110 -5.59 12.98 0.77
C SER A 110 -6.78 12.32 0.09
N MET A 111 -7.57 11.55 0.84
CA MET A 111 -8.82 11.00 0.33
C MET A 111 -9.97 11.51 1.19
N ARG A 112 -10.61 12.60 0.74
CA ARG A 112 -12.05 12.75 0.95
C ARG A 112 -12.75 11.75 0.03
N LEU A 113 -12.69 10.47 0.37
CA LEU A 113 -13.61 9.48 -0.14
C LEU A 113 -14.98 9.85 0.44
N LYS A 114 -15.76 10.63 -0.31
CA LYS A 114 -17.22 10.51 -0.19
C LYS A 114 -17.54 9.12 -0.76
N LEU A 115 -17.63 8.15 0.15
CA LEU A 115 -18.36 6.90 -0.07
C LEU A 115 -19.82 7.25 -0.42
#